data_AF-A0A959XT31-F1
#
_entry.id   AF-A0A959XT31-F1
#
_cell.length_a   1.000
_cell.length_b   1.000
_cell.length_c   1.000
_cell.angle_alpha   90.00
_cell.angle_beta   90.00
_cell.angle_gamma   90.00
#
_symmetry.space_group_name_H-M   'P 1'
#
loop_
_entity.id
_entity.type
_entity.pdbx_description
1 polymer ?
#
loop_
_entity_poly.entity_id
_entity_poly.type
_entity_poly.pdbx_seq_one_letter_code
_entity_poly.pdbx_strand_id
1 'polypeptide(L)'
;MRTEAERWTGAILHGWVELITLFGMLLVALALIGWCWNRGLRSSDRRGLVPWRLLITAYAMVLVLRFFDHGIIPSIIIALGVVVAGLLGRGGQHRGLWVPVMLLAALLGLGLNLSFLVLTVLIMLVLLFSAGRGR
;
A
#
# COMPACT_ATOMS: atom_id res chain seq x y z
N MET A 1 5.34 41.41 -7.99
CA MET A 1 5.93 40.31 -8.78
C MET A 1 6.26 39.18 -7.82
N ARG A 2 5.39 38.17 -7.67
CA ARG A 2 5.77 36.93 -6.95
C ARG A 2 6.84 36.26 -7.78
N THR A 3 8.04 36.17 -7.25
CA THR A 3 9.21 35.66 -7.94
C THR A 3 8.98 34.18 -8.27
N GLU A 4 9.41 33.73 -9.44
CA GLU A 4 9.31 32.33 -9.85
C GLU A 4 9.86 31.38 -8.78
N ALA A 5 10.84 31.83 -8.00
CA ALA A 5 11.38 31.16 -6.81
C ALA A 5 10.30 30.75 -5.79
N GLU A 6 9.26 31.56 -5.54
CA GLU A 6 8.14 31.21 -4.65
C GLU A 6 7.24 30.11 -5.23
N ARG A 7 7.09 30.06 -6.57
CA ARG A 7 6.36 28.97 -7.24
C ARG A 7 7.14 27.66 -7.20
N TRP A 8 8.44 27.71 -7.46
CA TRP A 8 9.30 26.53 -7.41
C TRP A 8 9.43 25.97 -5.99
N THR A 9 9.64 26.83 -4.99
CA THR A 9 9.67 26.42 -3.59
C THR A 9 8.32 25.88 -3.12
N GLY A 10 7.21 26.50 -3.52
CA GLY A 10 5.86 25.99 -3.26
C GLY A 10 5.61 24.62 -3.90
N ALA A 11 5.97 24.43 -5.17
CA ALA A 11 5.78 23.16 -5.87
C ALA A 11 6.63 22.03 -5.29
N ILE A 12 7.89 22.33 -4.93
CA ILE A 12 8.80 21.35 -4.33
C ILE A 12 8.30 20.95 -2.94
N LEU A 13 8.02 21.94 -2.06
CA LEU A 13 7.54 21.66 -0.71
C LEU A 13 6.20 20.92 -0.73
N HIS A 14 5.28 21.29 -1.62
CA HIS A 14 4.00 20.62 -1.75
C HIS A 14 4.15 19.17 -2.23
N GLY A 15 5.00 18.93 -3.24
CA GLY A 15 5.28 17.58 -3.74
C GLY A 15 5.90 16.67 -2.68
N TRP A 16 6.87 17.16 -1.89
CA TRP A 16 7.46 16.37 -0.80
C TRP A 16 6.46 16.04 0.30
N VAL A 17 5.60 17.00 0.68
CA VAL A 17 4.55 16.76 1.67
C VAL A 17 3.57 15.71 1.17
N GLU A 18 3.19 15.76 -0.11
CA GLU A 18 2.33 14.75 -0.72
C GLU A 18 2.95 13.35 -0.66
N LEU A 19 4.22 13.21 -1.06
CA LEU A 19 4.95 11.94 -1.02
C LEU A 19 5.04 11.36 0.39
N ILE A 20 5.40 12.19 1.37
CA ILE A 20 5.48 11.78 2.79
C ILE A 20 4.10 11.37 3.31
N THR A 21 3.05 12.09 2.91
CA THR A 21 1.67 11.79 3.33
C THR A 21 1.21 10.45 2.77
N LEU A 22 1.43 10.20 1.48
CA LEU A 22 1.12 8.91 0.84
C LEU A 22 1.89 7.76 1.48
N PHE A 23 3.19 7.97 1.75
CA PHE A 23 4.00 6.99 2.46
C PHE A 23 3.46 6.70 3.87
N GLY A 24 3.12 7.75 4.63
CA GLY A 24 2.56 7.64 5.97
C GLY A 24 1.23 6.88 5.98
N MET A 25 0.31 7.20 5.07
CA MET A 25 -0.97 6.49 4.93
C MET A 25 -0.78 5.01 4.62
N LEU A 26 0.11 4.69 3.67
CA LEU A 26 0.43 3.30 3.32
C LEU A 26 1.06 2.56 4.51
N LEU A 27 1.99 3.19 5.22
CA LEU A 27 2.68 2.62 6.37
C LEU A 27 1.69 2.31 7.49
N VAL A 28 0.78 3.25 7.81
CA VAL A 28 -0.26 3.04 8.83
C VAL A 28 -1.18 1.88 8.43
N ALA A 29 -1.65 1.85 7.19
CA ALA A 29 -2.51 0.77 6.72
C ALA A 29 -1.81 -0.61 6.82
N LEU A 30 -0.55 -0.68 6.39
CA LEU A 30 0.25 -1.91 6.50
C LEU A 30 0.52 -2.33 7.93
N ALA A 31 0.80 -1.39 8.83
CA ALA A 31 0.98 -1.68 10.25
C ALA A 31 -0.28 -2.27 10.87
N LEU A 32 -1.46 -1.72 10.56
CA LEU A 32 -2.75 -2.22 11.02
C LEU A 32 -3.06 -3.62 10.46
N ILE A 33 -2.86 -3.82 9.16
CA ILE A 33 -3.08 -5.11 8.50
C ILE A 33 -2.12 -6.17 9.04
N GLY A 34 -0.84 -5.84 9.17
CA GLY A 34 0.17 -6.72 9.74
C GLY A 34 -0.11 -7.08 11.21
N TRP A 35 -0.60 -6.12 12.00
CA TRP A 35 -1.08 -6.37 13.35
C TRP A 35 -2.25 -7.36 13.35
N CYS A 36 -3.29 -7.13 12.54
CA CYS A 36 -4.43 -8.03 12.41
C CYS A 36 -4.00 -9.44 11.98
N TRP A 37 -3.04 -9.53 11.05
CA TRP A 37 -2.49 -10.80 10.58
C TRP A 37 -1.77 -11.59 11.68
N ASN A 38 -1.03 -10.90 12.54
CA ASN A 38 -0.25 -11.49 13.62
C ASN A 38 -1.06 -11.80 14.89
N ARG A 39 -2.30 -11.30 15.01
CA ARG A 39 -3.11 -11.45 16.23
C ARG A 39 -3.35 -12.91 16.62
N GLY A 40 -3.51 -13.81 15.65
CA GLY A 40 -3.74 -15.24 15.88
C GLY A 40 -2.49 -16.07 16.15
N LEU A 41 -1.30 -15.45 16.25
CA LEU A 41 -0.02 -16.16 16.44
C LEU A 41 0.49 -15.99 17.88
N ARG A 42 1.14 -17.04 18.41
CA ARG A 42 1.88 -16.99 19.67
C ARG A 42 2.96 -15.90 19.59
N SER A 43 3.30 -15.28 20.72
CA SER A 43 4.25 -14.15 20.73
C SER A 43 5.63 -14.50 20.13
N SER A 44 6.05 -15.77 20.23
CA SER A 44 7.27 -16.30 19.60
C SER A 44 7.18 -16.45 18.09
N ASP A 45 5.97 -16.62 17.55
CA ASP A 45 5.72 -16.90 16.13
C ASP A 45 5.26 -15.64 15.39
N ARG A 46 5.08 -14.52 16.12
CA ARG A 46 4.70 -13.23 15.55
C ARG A 46 5.79 -12.78 14.59
N ARG A 47 5.39 -12.56 13.35
CA ARG A 47 6.28 -12.10 12.28
C ARG A 47 6.40 -10.57 12.36
N GLY A 48 7.39 -9.99 11.67
CA GLY A 48 7.51 -8.54 11.57
C GLY A 48 6.19 -7.90 11.09
N LEU A 49 5.79 -6.78 11.68
CA LEU A 49 4.51 -6.11 11.38
C LEU A 49 4.44 -5.62 9.93
N VAL A 50 5.55 -5.12 9.39
CA VAL A 50 5.62 -4.59 8.03
C VAL A 50 6.84 -5.19 7.33
N PRO A 51 6.66 -6.14 6.39
CA PRO A 51 7.78 -6.64 5.63
C PRO A 51 8.31 -5.53 4.71
N TRP A 52 9.57 -5.13 4.91
CA TRP A 52 10.17 -3.99 4.19
C TRP A 52 10.07 -4.12 2.66
N ARG A 53 10.24 -5.34 2.12
CA ARG A 53 10.10 -5.62 0.68
C ARG A 53 8.69 -5.29 0.17
N LEU A 54 7.67 -5.60 0.95
CA LEU A 54 6.28 -5.32 0.62
C LEU A 54 6.00 -3.82 0.69
N LEU A 55 6.49 -3.14 1.74
CA LEU A 55 6.36 -1.69 1.88
C LEU A 55 7.00 -0.95 0.70
N ILE A 56 8.25 -1.28 0.35
CA ILE A 56 8.96 -0.62 -0.75
C ILE A 56 8.28 -0.88 -2.10
N THR A 57 7.88 -2.12 -2.37
CA THR A 57 7.24 -2.45 -3.65
C THR A 57 5.85 -1.83 -3.76
N ALA A 58 5.06 -1.83 -2.68
CA ALA A 58 3.78 -1.14 -2.63
C ALA A 58 3.94 0.38 -2.79
N TYR A 59 4.93 0.98 -2.12
CA TYR A 59 5.19 2.41 -2.27
C TYR A 59 5.67 2.78 -3.67
N ALA A 60 6.54 1.98 -4.28
CA ALA A 60 6.95 2.16 -5.68
C ALA A 60 5.74 2.13 -6.62
N MET A 61 4.78 1.23 -6.38
CA MET A 61 3.53 1.16 -7.14
C MET A 61 2.70 2.45 -7.01
N VAL A 62 2.58 3.00 -5.79
CA VAL A 62 1.91 4.29 -5.55
C VAL A 62 2.56 5.38 -6.40
N LEU A 63 3.90 5.48 -6.38
CA LEU A 63 4.63 6.52 -7.11
C LEU A 63 4.47 6.38 -8.63
N VAL A 64 4.58 5.16 -9.16
CA VAL A 64 4.44 4.88 -10.59
C VAL A 64 3.03 5.25 -11.07
N LEU A 65 2.00 4.90 -10.30
CA LEU A 65 0.62 5.24 -10.65
C LEU A 65 0.33 6.74 -10.47
N ARG A 66 0.98 7.41 -9.52
CA ARG A 66 0.86 8.86 -9.36
C ARG A 66 1.46 9.61 -10.54
N PHE A 67 2.50 9.05 -11.16
CA PHE A 67 3.13 9.61 -12.33
C PHE A 67 2.33 9.34 -13.62
N PHE A 68 1.67 8.19 -13.72
CA PHE A 68 0.87 7.78 -14.88
C PHE A 68 -0.62 7.70 -14.53
N ASP A 69 -1.21 8.82 -14.10
CA ASP A 69 -2.58 8.87 -13.59
C ASP A 69 -3.66 8.98 -14.69
N HIS A 70 -3.29 9.02 -15.97
CA HIS A 70 -4.21 9.24 -17.09
C HIS A 70 -4.25 8.09 -18.10
N GLY A 71 -5.45 7.82 -18.63
CA GLY A 71 -5.68 6.87 -19.73
C GLY A 71 -5.64 5.39 -19.32
N ILE A 72 -5.23 4.53 -20.26
CA ILE A 72 -5.21 3.06 -20.11
C ILE A 72 -3.97 2.57 -19.34
N ILE A 73 -2.92 3.41 -19.27
CA ILE A 73 -1.63 3.10 -18.65
C ILE A 73 -1.78 2.62 -17.20
N PRO A 74 -2.51 3.32 -16.30
CA PRO A 74 -2.66 2.86 -14.92
C PRO A 74 -3.34 1.49 -14.82
N SER A 75 -4.30 1.16 -15.69
CA SER A 75 -4.93 -0.16 -15.71
C SER A 75 -3.94 -1.28 -16.06
N ILE A 76 -3.04 -1.03 -17.02
CA ILE A 76 -1.96 -1.96 -17.40
C ILE A 76 -0.98 -2.14 -16.24
N ILE A 77 -0.57 -1.04 -15.61
CA ILE A 77 0.33 -1.07 -14.45
C ILE A 77 -0.30 -1.88 -13.32
N ILE A 78 -1.59 -1.67 -13.01
CA ILE A 78 -2.31 -2.41 -11.97
C ILE A 78 -2.38 -3.89 -12.30
N ALA A 79 -2.76 -4.24 -13.54
CA ALA A 79 -2.83 -5.64 -13.97
C ALA A 79 -1.47 -6.34 -13.81
N LEU A 80 -0.40 -5.70 -14.30
CA LEU A 80 0.95 -6.22 -14.17
C LEU A 80 1.38 -6.32 -12.70
N GLY A 81 1.11 -5.28 -11.91
CA GLY A 81 1.42 -5.22 -10.49
C GLY A 81 0.76 -6.33 -9.69
N VAL A 82 -0.52 -6.64 -9.96
CA VAL A 82 -1.25 -7.74 -9.32
C VAL A 82 -0.67 -9.11 -9.73
N VAL A 83 -0.32 -9.30 -11.01
CA VAL A 83 0.35 -10.52 -11.46
C VAL A 83 1.69 -10.70 -10.75
N VAL A 84 2.52 -9.65 -10.71
CA VAL A 84 3.80 -9.65 -10.00
C VAL A 84 3.60 -9.90 -8.51
N ALA A 85 2.58 -9.31 -7.89
CA ALA A 85 2.22 -9.55 -6.49
C ALA A 85 1.90 -11.02 -6.25
N GLY A 86 1.13 -11.63 -7.14
CA GLY A 86 0.80 -13.05 -7.10
C GLY A 86 2.04 -13.93 -7.22
N LEU A 87 2.97 -13.57 -8.10
CA LEU A 87 4.23 -14.31 -8.28
C LEU A 87 5.18 -14.16 -7.08
N LEU A 88 5.42 -12.94 -6.60
CA LEU A 88 6.24 -12.68 -5.42
C LEU A 88 5.62 -13.27 -4.15
N GLY A 89 4.29 -13.25 -4.09
CA GLY A 89 3.48 -13.90 -3.06
C GLY A 89 3.63 -15.42 -3.05
N ARG A 90 4.10 -16.10 -4.10
CA ARG A 90 4.32 -17.57 -4.07
C ARG A 90 5.58 -17.99 -3.32
N GLY A 91 6.56 -17.11 -3.11
CA GLY A 91 7.84 -17.49 -2.50
C GLY A 91 7.98 -17.13 -1.02
N GLY A 92 7.30 -16.08 -0.55
CA GLY A 92 7.60 -15.46 0.74
C GLY A 92 6.76 -15.93 1.94
N GLN A 93 7.18 -15.57 3.15
CA GLN A 93 6.46 -15.85 4.40
C GLN A 93 5.15 -15.05 4.58
N HIS A 94 4.83 -14.10 3.68
CA HIS A 94 3.65 -13.23 3.72
C HIS A 94 2.72 -13.44 2.50
N ARG A 95 2.64 -14.66 1.98
CA ARG A 95 1.99 -15.00 0.69
C ARG A 95 0.62 -14.33 0.47
N GLY A 96 -0.24 -14.37 1.48
CA GLY A 96 -1.61 -13.86 1.39
C GLY A 96 -1.76 -12.33 1.41
N LEU A 97 -0.70 -11.58 1.75
CA LEU A 97 -0.77 -10.13 1.91
C LEU A 97 -0.34 -9.36 0.66
N TRP A 98 0.38 -9.97 -0.27
CA TRP A 98 0.94 -9.28 -1.44
C TRP A 98 -0.13 -8.67 -2.35
N VAL A 99 -1.11 -9.47 -2.75
CA VAL A 99 -2.21 -9.03 -3.63
C VAL A 99 -3.05 -7.91 -3.00
N PRO A 100 -3.61 -8.06 -1.78
CA PRO A 100 -4.44 -7.01 -1.19
C PRO A 100 -3.66 -5.71 -0.97
N VAL A 101 -2.37 -5.79 -0.66
CA VAL A 101 -1.52 -4.62 -0.47
C VAL A 101 -1.21 -3.91 -1.78
N MET A 102 -1.02 -4.64 -2.88
CA MET A 102 -0.84 -4.03 -4.20
C MET A 102 -2.12 -3.36 -4.71
N LEU A 103 -3.29 -3.89 -4.35
CA LEU A 103 -4.57 -3.22 -4.61
C LEU A 103 -4.71 -1.94 -3.77
N LEU A 104 -4.33 -1.96 -2.50
CA LEU A 104 -4.30 -0.75 -1.67
C LEU A 104 -3.35 0.32 -2.23
N ALA A 105 -2.13 -0.09 -2.60
CA ALA A 105 -1.17 0.78 -3.27
C ALA A 105 -1.72 1.37 -4.58
N ALA A 106 -2.45 0.57 -5.35
CA ALA A 106 -3.08 1.04 -6.57
C ALA A 106 -4.13 2.11 -6.32
N LEU A 107 -5.04 1.88 -5.38
CA LEU A 107 -6.07 2.85 -5.00
C LEU A 107 -5.46 4.14 -4.48
N LEU A 108 -4.43 4.04 -3.65
CA LEU A 108 -3.74 5.20 -3.11
C LEU A 108 -2.98 5.98 -4.20
N GLY A 109 -2.31 5.30 -5.13
CA GLY A 109 -1.62 5.92 -6.26
C GLY A 109 -2.57 6.67 -7.20
N LEU A 110 -3.77 6.13 -7.42
CA LEU A 110 -4.85 6.78 -8.17
C LEU A 110 -5.55 7.91 -7.40
N GLY A 111 -5.21 8.15 -6.13
CA GLY A 111 -5.87 9.15 -5.28
C GLY A 111 -7.28 8.76 -4.81
N LEU A 112 -7.67 7.48 -4.94
CA LEU A 112 -8.96 6.95 -4.52
C LEU A 112 -8.98 6.66 -3.01
N ASN A 113 -8.82 7.73 -2.21
CA ASN A 113 -8.63 7.64 -0.75
C ASN A 113 -9.80 6.95 -0.02
N LEU A 114 -11.05 7.21 -0.44
CA LEU A 114 -12.22 6.58 0.16
C LEU A 114 -12.23 5.07 -0.09
N SER A 115 -11.96 4.65 -1.33
CA SER A 115 -11.85 3.23 -1.70
C SER A 115 -10.70 2.55 -0.98
N PHE A 116 -9.56 3.23 -0.83
CA PHE A 116 -8.42 2.77 -0.06
C PHE A 116 -8.79 2.50 1.41
N LEU A 117 -9.49 3.44 2.06
CA LEU A 117 -9.96 3.28 3.44
C LEU A 117 -10.94 2.11 3.57
N VAL A 118 -11.94 2.03 2.68
CA VAL A 118 -12.93 0.95 2.70
C VAL A 118 -12.24 -0.41 2.51
N LEU A 119 -11.33 -0.53 1.54
CA LEU A 119 -10.60 -1.78 1.32
C LEU A 119 -9.71 -2.13 2.52
N THR A 120 -9.07 -1.16 3.15
CA THR A 120 -8.26 -1.37 4.37
C THR A 120 -9.12 -1.95 5.49
N VAL A 121 -10.29 -1.35 5.75
CA VAL A 121 -11.24 -1.81 6.76
C VAL A 121 -11.75 -3.22 6.43
N LEU A 122 -12.10 -3.50 5.17
CA LEU A 122 -12.54 -4.82 4.73
C LEU A 122 -11.45 -5.89 4.95
N ILE A 123 -10.20 -5.61 4.56
CA ILE A 123 -9.07 -6.51 4.81
C ILE A 123 -8.91 -6.76 6.31
N MET A 124 -8.96 -5.70 7.13
CA MET A 124 -8.88 -5.84 8.58
C MET A 124 -10.00 -6.74 9.10
N LEU A 125 -11.27 -6.48 8.75
CA LEU A 125 -12.40 -7.31 9.18
C LEU A 125 -12.21 -8.78 8.78
N VAL A 126 -11.83 -9.04 7.53
CA VAL A 126 -11.56 -10.41 7.05
C VAL A 126 -10.48 -11.08 7.88
N LEU A 127 -9.36 -10.40 8.14
CA LEU A 127 -8.26 -10.95 8.94
C LEU A 127 -8.68 -11.18 10.40
N LEU A 128 -9.45 -10.26 10.98
CA LEU A 128 -9.96 -10.36 12.34
C LEU A 128 -10.92 -11.55 12.50
N PHE A 129 -11.81 -11.79 11.54
CA PHE A 129 -12.74 -12.92 11.56
C PHE A 129 -12.10 -14.25 11.13
N SER A 130 -11.03 -14.20 10.32
CA SER A 130 -10.30 -15.39 9.88
C SER A 130 -9.38 -15.97 10.95
N ALA A 131 -8.93 -15.17 11.92
CA ALA A 131 -7.93 -15.55 12.91
C ALA A 131 -8.34 -16.71 13.86
N GLY A 132 -9.61 -17.17 13.82
CA GLY A 132 -10.12 -18.27 14.64
C GLY A 132 -10.68 -19.48 13.87
N ARG A 133 -10.64 -19.48 12.53
CA ARG A 133 -11.40 -20.46 11.70
C ARG A 133 -10.56 -21.53 11.01
N GLY A 134 -9.24 -21.55 11.16
CA GLY A 134 -8.41 -22.56 10.49
C GLY A 134 -6.92 -22.27 10.50
N ARG A 135 -6.29 -22.35 11.68
CA ARG A 135 -4.86 -22.59 11.82
C ARG A 135 -4.64 -23.62 12.90
#